data_AF-A0A1I6TV97-F1
#
_entry.id   AF-A0A1I6TV97-F1
#
_cell.length_a   1.000
_cell.length_b   1.000
_cell.length_c   1.000
_cell.angle_alpha   90.00
_cell.angle_beta   90.00
_cell.angle_gamma   90.00
#
_symmetry.space_group_name_H-M   'P 1'
#
loop_
_entity.id
_entity.type
_entity.pdbx_description
1 polymer ?
#
loop_
_entity_poly.entity_id
_entity_poly.type
_entity_poly.pdbx_seq_one_letter_code
_entity_poly.pdbx_strand_id
1 'polypeptide(L)'
;MVNGTINDPAAKKGHEVDLAVFGHDADDRETLLAIGEAKWNEPMGLSHLRRLQEIRDVLERRDITKSGATRLLCFSGAGFSDDLRRAADDAPEVELIDLNRLYHGE
;
A
#
# COMPACT_ATOMS: atom_id res chain seq x y z
N MET A 1 12.79 2.16 16.16
CA MET A 1 11.77 2.03 15.12
C MET A 1 12.33 2.66 13.86
N VAL A 2 12.38 1.91 12.76
CA VAL A 2 12.73 2.45 11.45
C VAL A 2 11.39 2.81 10.83
N ASN A 3 11.14 4.10 10.57
CA ASN A 3 9.89 4.57 9.95
C ASN A 3 10.17 4.91 8.49
N GLY A 4 9.35 4.39 7.58
CA GLY A 4 9.38 4.74 6.15
C GLY A 4 8.65 6.07 5.93
N THR A 5 9.40 7.16 5.78
CA THR A 5 8.82 8.50 5.57
C THR A 5 8.95 8.95 4.12
N ILE A 6 7.85 9.40 3.55
CA ILE A 6 7.76 10.01 2.22
C ILE A 6 7.38 11.48 2.43
N ASN A 7 8.34 12.38 2.25
CA ASN A 7 8.07 13.82 2.38
C ASN A 7 7.29 14.33 1.17
N ASP A 8 6.13 14.99 1.30
CA ASP A 8 5.44 15.72 0.21
C ASP A 8 5.60 17.25 0.26
N PRO A 9 6.56 17.85 -0.49
CA PRO A 9 6.75 19.30 -0.52
C PRO A 9 5.57 20.04 -1.16
N ALA A 10 4.85 19.41 -2.10
CA ALA A 10 3.75 20.06 -2.81
C ALA A 10 2.53 20.25 -1.90
N ALA A 11 2.24 19.26 -1.05
CA ALA A 11 1.16 19.32 -0.05
C ALA A 11 1.61 19.83 1.34
N LYS A 12 2.92 20.04 1.57
CA LYS A 12 3.53 20.27 2.90
C LYS A 12 3.09 19.23 3.95
N LYS A 13 2.90 17.97 3.53
CA LYS A 13 2.53 16.85 4.40
C LYS A 13 3.58 15.75 4.31
N GLY A 14 3.98 15.20 5.45
CA GLY A 14 4.71 13.94 5.48
C GLY A 14 3.72 12.80 5.35
N HIS A 15 3.90 11.93 4.36
CA HIS A 15 3.19 10.67 4.26
C HIS A 15 4.05 9.57 4.88
N GLU A 16 3.45 8.76 5.74
CA GLU A 16 4.11 7.62 6.36
C GLU A 16 3.48 6.33 5.82
N VAL A 17 4.31 5.37 5.44
CA VAL A 17 3.86 4.02 5.11
C VAL A 17 4.46 3.05 6.11
N ASP A 18 3.67 2.05 6.51
CA ASP A 18 4.16 1.01 7.41
C ASP A 18 5.05 0.01 6.65
N LEU A 19 4.84 -0.10 5.33
CA LEU A 19 5.56 -1.01 4.46
C LEU A 19 5.89 -0.34 3.12
N ALA A 20 7.12 -0.57 2.64
CA ALA A 20 7.53 -0.33 1.27
C ALA A 20 8.33 -1.57 0.79
N VAL A 21 7.97 -2.11 -0.37
CA VAL A 21 8.60 -3.29 -0.96
C VAL A 21 9.32 -2.89 -2.23
N PHE A 22 10.63 -3.10 -2.26
CA PHE A 22 11.46 -2.89 -3.43
C PHE A 22 11.83 -4.24 -4.06
N GLY A 23 12.01 -4.23 -5.38
CA GLY A 23 12.52 -5.35 -6.14
C GLY A 23 13.05 -4.87 -7.48
N HIS A 24 13.17 -5.76 -8.45
CA HIS A 24 13.67 -5.42 -9.78
C HIS A 24 12.57 -5.58 -10.81
N ASP A 25 12.50 -4.64 -11.76
CA ASP A 25 11.61 -4.75 -12.91
C ASP A 25 12.18 -5.68 -14.00
N ALA A 26 11.48 -5.79 -15.14
CA ALA A 26 11.91 -6.65 -16.25
C ALA A 26 13.26 -6.23 -16.88
N ASP A 27 13.70 -4.99 -16.65
CA ASP A 27 14.98 -4.45 -17.14
C ASP A 27 16.08 -4.52 -16.06
N ASP A 28 15.85 -5.29 -15.00
CA ASP A 28 16.74 -5.43 -13.82
C ASP A 28 17.02 -4.09 -13.11
N ARG A 29 16.06 -3.17 -13.12
CA ARG A 29 16.14 -1.89 -12.41
C ARG A 29 15.41 -1.97 -11.08
N GLU A 30 16.06 -1.50 -10.01
CA GLU A 30 15.42 -1.38 -8.70
C GLU A 30 14.18 -0.48 -8.81
N THR A 31 13.05 -0.98 -8.32
CA THR A 31 11.76 -0.30 -8.38
C THR A 31 10.90 -0.61 -7.16
N LEU A 32 9.98 0.28 -6.83
CA LEU A 32 9.00 0.09 -5.77
C LEU A 32 7.85 -0.78 -6.29
N LEU A 33 7.74 -2.00 -5.74
CA LEU A 33 6.71 -2.97 -6.11
C LEU A 33 5.41 -2.77 -5.35
N ALA A 34 5.50 -2.37 -4.08
CA ALA A 34 4.32 -2.21 -3.25
C ALA A 34 4.53 -1.20 -2.10
N ILE A 35 3.42 -0.62 -1.65
CA ILE A 35 3.32 0.10 -0.37
C ILE A 35 2.17 -0.49 0.44
N GLY A 36 2.23 -0.37 1.76
CA GLY A 36 1.18 -0.89 2.62
C GLY A 36 0.99 -0.17 3.93
N GLU A 37 -0.16 -0.47 4.53
CA GLU A 37 -0.57 0.00 5.86
C GLU A 37 -1.09 -1.19 6.67
N ALA A 38 -0.82 -1.17 7.98
CA ALA A 38 -1.22 -2.21 8.92
C ALA A 38 -2.09 -1.67 10.05
N LYS A 39 -3.20 -2.37 10.33
CA LYS A 39 -4.08 -2.09 11.48
C LYS A 39 -4.27 -3.34 12.33
N TRP A 40 -4.10 -3.19 13.65
CA TRP A 40 -4.28 -4.31 14.59
C TRP A 40 -5.64 -4.29 15.30
N ASN A 41 -6.15 -3.10 15.61
CA ASN A 41 -7.25 -2.89 16.56
C ASN A 41 -8.59 -2.52 15.92
N GLU A 42 -8.62 -2.22 14.63
CA GLU A 42 -9.85 -1.84 13.92
C GLU A 42 -9.88 -2.43 12.50
N PRO A 43 -11.08 -2.76 11.96
CA PRO A 43 -11.20 -3.19 10.58
C PRO A 43 -10.74 -2.09 9.61
N MET A 44 -9.97 -2.46 8.60
CA MET A 44 -9.63 -1.50 7.54
C MET A 44 -10.82 -1.27 6.61
N GLY A 45 -11.16 -0.01 6.36
CA GLY A 45 -12.10 0.41 5.32
C GLY A 45 -11.49 1.23 4.19
N LEU A 46 -12.34 1.72 3.28
CA LEU A 46 -11.96 2.48 2.09
C LEU A 46 -11.13 3.74 2.36
N SER A 47 -11.24 4.35 3.53
CA SER A 47 -10.41 5.50 3.91
C SER A 47 -8.91 5.16 3.91
N HIS A 48 -8.56 3.96 4.38
CA HIS A 48 -7.17 3.50 4.38
C HIS A 48 -6.67 3.23 2.96
N LEU A 49 -7.50 2.60 2.12
CA LEU A 49 -7.15 2.38 0.72
C LEU A 49 -6.94 3.71 -0.04
N ARG A 50 -7.84 4.67 0.15
CA ARG A 50 -7.71 6.02 -0.46
C ARG A 50 -6.42 6.70 -0.05
N ARG A 51 -6.05 6.60 1.23
CA ARG A 51 -4.78 7.13 1.72
C ARG A 51 -3.59 6.49 1.00
N LEU A 52 -3.58 5.17 0.81
CA LEU A 52 -2.53 4.49 0.04
C LEU A 52 -2.52 4.91 -1.44
N GLN A 53 -3.69 5.08 -2.06
CA GLN A 53 -3.80 5.59 -3.44
C GLN A 53 -3.20 6.99 -3.56
N GLU A 54 -3.53 7.91 -2.65
CA GLU A 54 -2.95 9.26 -2.61
C GLU A 54 -1.42 9.24 -2.48
N ILE A 55 -0.87 8.33 -1.66
CA ILE A 55 0.58 8.16 -1.49
C ILE A 55 1.21 7.64 -2.78
N ARG A 56 0.60 6.64 -3.43
CA ARG A 56 1.09 6.13 -4.72
C ARG A 56 1.13 7.23 -5.77
N ASP A 57 0.09 8.06 -5.87
CA ASP A 57 0.05 9.18 -6.81
C ASP A 57 1.19 10.18 -6.56
N VAL A 58 1.54 10.45 -5.28
CA VAL A 58 2.69 11.30 -4.94
C VAL A 58 4.01 10.67 -5.37
N LEU A 59 4.18 9.35 -5.20
CA LEU A 59 5.39 8.62 -5.57
C LEU A 59 5.56 8.51 -7.09
N GLU A 60 4.47 8.27 -7.84
CA GLU A 60 4.47 8.24 -9.30
C GLU A 60 4.87 9.59 -9.90
N ARG A 61 4.37 10.70 -9.34
CA ARG A 61 4.78 12.06 -9.77
C ARG A 61 6.26 12.37 -9.57
N ARG A 62 7.00 11.54 -8.84
CA ARG A 62 8.43 11.71 -8.56
C ARG A 62 9.33 10.75 -9.31
N ASP A 63 8.75 9.93 -10.17
CA ASP A 63 9.48 8.90 -10.92
C ASP A 63 10.23 7.91 -10.01
N ILE A 64 9.72 7.71 -8.79
CA ILE A 64 10.23 6.69 -7.83
C ILE A 64 9.68 5.31 -8.21
N THR A 65 8.57 5.28 -8.94
CA THR A 65 7.89 4.06 -9.39
C THR A 65 7.22 4.27 -10.75
N LYS A 66 7.04 3.19 -11.51
CA LYS A 66 6.27 3.19 -12.76
C LYS A 66 4.77 3.31 -12.44
N SER A 67 4.06 4.13 -13.23
CA SER A 67 2.64 4.40 -12.98
C SER A 67 1.79 3.13 -13.02
N GLY A 68 0.95 2.95 -12.00
CA GLY A 68 0.05 1.80 -11.85
C GLY A 68 0.72 0.48 -11.48
N ALA A 69 2.05 0.40 -11.41
CA ALA A 69 2.77 -0.84 -11.07
C ALA A 69 2.84 -1.10 -9.56
N THR A 70 2.78 -0.03 -8.75
CA THR A 70 2.86 -0.16 -7.28
C THR A 70 1.56 -0.73 -6.71
N ARG A 71 1.66 -1.92 -6.13
CA ARG A 71 0.56 -2.58 -5.41
C ARG A 71 0.26 -1.90 -4.07
N LEU A 72 -1.00 -1.96 -3.66
CA LEU A 72 -1.48 -1.39 -2.40
C LEU A 72 -1.86 -2.53 -1.45
N LEU A 73 -1.07 -2.72 -0.39
CA LEU A 73 -1.24 -3.83 0.55
C LEU A 73 -1.94 -3.34 1.83
N CYS A 74 -3.07 -3.95 2.17
CA CYS A 74 -3.83 -3.65 3.39
C CYS A 74 -3.71 -4.84 4.37
N PHE A 75 -2.97 -4.64 5.46
CA PHE A 75 -2.81 -5.66 6.51
C PHE A 75 -3.77 -5.40 7.66
N SER A 76 -4.59 -6.39 8.02
CA SER A 76 -5.53 -6.22 9.12
C SER A 76 -5.60 -7.41 10.08
N GLY A 77 -5.38 -7.11 11.37
CA GLY A 77 -5.64 -8.03 12.47
C GLY A 77 -7.11 -8.13 12.86
N ALA A 78 -7.92 -7.14 12.49
CA ALA A 78 -9.35 -7.05 12.82
C ALA A 78 -10.28 -7.26 11.61
N GLY A 79 -9.73 -7.60 10.44
CA GLY A 79 -10.45 -7.81 9.19
C GLY A 79 -10.71 -6.55 8.36
N PHE A 80 -11.59 -6.66 7.37
CA PHE A 80 -11.85 -5.61 6.38
C PHE A 80 -13.34 -5.23 6.34
N SER A 81 -13.66 -4.03 5.90
CA SER A 81 -15.05 -3.66 5.57
C SER A 81 -15.48 -4.29 4.25
N ASP A 82 -16.78 -4.52 4.07
CA ASP A 82 -17.30 -5.12 2.82
C ASP A 82 -17.04 -4.24 1.60
N ASP A 83 -17.13 -2.93 1.76
CA ASP A 83 -16.81 -1.99 0.67
C ASP A 83 -15.34 -2.06 0.25
N LEU A 84 -14.42 -2.33 1.20
CA LEU A 84 -13.01 -2.51 0.88
C LEU A 84 -12.76 -3.85 0.17
N ARG A 85 -13.47 -4.92 0.57
CA ARG A 85 -13.43 -6.20 -0.15
C ARG A 85 -13.87 -6.05 -1.60
N ARG A 86 -15.04 -5.43 -1.84
CA ARG A 86 -15.52 -5.17 -3.20
C ARG A 86 -14.54 -4.33 -4.01
N ALA A 87 -13.98 -3.29 -3.41
CA ALA A 87 -12.97 -2.46 -4.09
C ALA A 87 -11.71 -3.25 -4.47
N ALA A 88 -11.29 -4.22 -3.64
CA ALA A 88 -10.17 -5.10 -3.96
C ALA A 88 -10.51 -6.13 -5.05
N ASP A 89 -11.74 -6.64 -5.07
CA ASP A 89 -12.21 -7.54 -6.15
C ASP A 89 -12.17 -6.85 -7.52
N ASP A 90 -12.46 -5.55 -7.57
CA ASP A 90 -12.44 -4.75 -8.81
C ASP A 90 -11.04 -4.19 -9.17
N ALA A 91 -10.05 -4.29 -8.27
CA ALA A 91 -8.74 -3.67 -8.41
C ALA A 91 -7.60 -4.67 -8.08
N PRO A 92 -7.06 -5.40 -9.07
CA PRO A 92 -6.08 -6.48 -8.85
C PRO A 92 -4.74 -6.02 -8.27
N GLU A 93 -4.47 -4.72 -8.28
CA GLU A 93 -3.32 -4.12 -7.62
C GLU A 93 -3.51 -3.90 -6.11
N VAL A 94 -4.73 -4.07 -5.60
CA VAL A 94 -5.05 -3.99 -4.17
C VAL A 94 -5.06 -5.39 -3.58
N GLU A 95 -4.25 -5.62 -2.56
CA GLU A 95 -4.24 -6.89 -1.84
C GLU A 95 -4.67 -6.72 -0.38
N LEU A 96 -5.62 -7.55 0.02
CA LEU A 96 -6.05 -7.67 1.42
C LEU A 96 -5.30 -8.83 2.07
N ILE A 97 -4.67 -8.55 3.20
CA ILE A 97 -3.85 -9.52 3.95
C ILE A 97 -4.38 -9.59 5.38
N ASP A 98 -5.22 -10.60 5.63
CA ASP A 98 -5.65 -10.92 7.00
C ASP A 98 -4.59 -11.75 7.74
N LEU A 99 -4.89 -12.10 9.01
CA LEU A 99 -3.97 -12.90 9.81
C LEU A 99 -3.70 -14.29 9.22
N ASN A 100 -4.70 -14.92 8.59
CA ASN A 100 -4.51 -16.25 8.02
C ASN A 100 -3.50 -16.17 6.87
N ARG A 101 -3.74 -15.26 5.91
CA ARG A 101 -2.83 -14.98 4.80
C ARG A 101 -1.44 -14.55 5.27
N LEU A 102 -1.36 -13.73 6.31
CA LEU A 102 -0.07 -13.28 6.87
C LEU A 102 0.77 -14.42 7.45
N TYR A 103 0.13 -15.37 8.15
CA TYR A 103 0.84 -16.48 8.80
C TYR A 103 1.03 -17.71 7.91
N HIS A 104 0.22 -17.86 6.85
CA HIS A 104 0.21 -19.06 6.03
C HIS A 104 0.59 -18.82 4.55
N GLY A 105 0.55 -17.58 4.08
CA GLY A 105 1.01 -17.19 2.74
C GLY A 105 0.08 -17.60 1.58
N GLU A 106 -1.18 -17.93 1.87
CA GLU A 106 -2.20 -18.32 0.87
C GLU A 106 -2.87 -17.12 0.18
#